data_AF-A0A973GRA9-F1
#
_entry.id   AF-A0A973GRA9-F1
#
_cell.length_a   1.000
_cell.length_b   1.000
_cell.length_c   1.000
_cell.angle_alpha   90.00
_cell.angle_beta   90.00
_cell.angle_gamma   90.00
#
_symmetry.space_group_name_H-M   'P 1'
#
loop_
_entity.id
_entity.type
_entity.pdbx_description
1 polymer ?
#
loop_
_entity_poly.entity_id
_entity_poly.type
_entity_poly.pdbx_seq_one_letter_code
_entity_poly.pdbx_strand_id
1 'polypeptide(L)'
;LATADSAGKVNAAIYARPHVMDEKTVAFIMAERLTHENLKSNPWAAYLFMEAGGGWSGKRVYLKKLKEEQNEELIQEICRKCDYSRYDVKNRFIVYFSVENVLPLIGSQEVL
;
A
#
# COMPACT_ATOMS: atom_id res chain seq x y z
N LEU A 1 4.77 -0.03 -3.86
CA LEU A 1 3.36 0.29 -4.17
C LEU A 1 3.34 1.07 -5.47
N ALA A 2 2.70 0.51 -6.49
CA ALA A 2 2.49 1.12 -7.78
C ALA A 2 1.07 1.67 -7.87
N THR A 3 0.93 2.87 -8.43
CA THR A 3 -0.35 3.57 -8.67
C THR A 3 -0.28 4.30 -10.01
N ALA A 4 -1.40 4.81 -10.50
CA ALA A 4 -1.44 5.69 -11.67
C ALA A 4 -2.46 6.81 -11.45
N ASP A 5 -2.29 7.95 -12.13
CA ASP A 5 -3.33 8.99 -12.18
C ASP A 5 -4.46 8.63 -13.17
N SER A 6 -5.43 9.54 -13.34
CA SER A 6 -6.55 9.37 -14.29
C SER A 6 -6.14 9.42 -15.77
N ALA A 7 -4.95 9.94 -16.09
CA ALA A 7 -4.39 9.92 -17.44
C ALA A 7 -3.58 8.64 -17.72
N GLY A 8 -3.46 7.75 -16.72
CA GLY A 8 -2.69 6.51 -16.82
C GLY A 8 -1.18 6.69 -16.60
N LYS A 9 -0.72 7.85 -16.10
CA LYS A 9 0.69 8.06 -15.78
C LYS A 9 1.05 7.29 -14.52
N VAL A 10 1.92 6.29 -14.67
CA VAL A 10 2.30 5.37 -13.59
C VAL A 10 3.31 5.98 -12.63
N ASN A 11 3.25 5.54 -11.37
CA ASN A 11 4.21 5.82 -10.32
C ASN A 11 4.47 4.54 -9.51
N ALA A 12 5.68 4.39 -8.97
CA ALA A 12 6.00 3.34 -8.01
C ALA A 12 6.86 3.88 -6.88
N ALA A 13 6.49 3.58 -5.64
CA ALA A 13 7.20 4.01 -4.44
C ALA A 13 7.41 2.85 -3.47
N ILE A 14 8.49 2.90 -2.69
CA ILE A 14 8.75 1.93 -1.61
C ILE A 14 7.75 2.18 -0.48
N TYR A 15 7.07 1.12 -0.07
CA TYR A 15 6.17 1.10 1.09
C TYR A 15 6.53 -0.11 1.96
N ALA A 16 6.38 0.06 3.28
CA ALA A 16 6.49 -1.05 4.21
C ALA A 16 5.31 -2.02 4.03
N ARG A 17 5.41 -3.20 4.67
CA ARG A 17 4.30 -4.16 4.72
C ARG A 17 3.04 -3.47 5.26
N PRO A 18 1.88 -3.64 4.61
CA PRO A 18 0.65 -3.06 5.12
C PRO A 18 0.25 -3.70 6.45
N HIS A 19 -0.59 -2.98 7.20
CA HIS A 19 -1.32 -3.56 8.31
C HIS A 19 -2.50 -4.37 7.76
N VAL A 20 -2.72 -5.57 8.27
CA VAL A 20 -3.87 -6.42 7.89
C VAL A 20 -5.01 -6.04 8.82
N MET A 21 -6.09 -5.46 8.28
CA MET A 21 -7.25 -5.05 9.06
C MET A 21 -8.21 -6.22 9.30
N ASP A 22 -8.40 -7.03 8.27
CA ASP A 22 -9.21 -8.25 8.28
C ASP A 22 -8.76 -9.19 7.13
N GLU A 23 -9.52 -10.26 6.86
CA GLU A 23 -9.19 -11.26 5.84
C GLU A 23 -9.01 -10.69 4.41
N LYS A 24 -9.69 -9.60 4.07
CA LYS A 24 -9.70 -9.02 2.71
C LYS A 24 -9.27 -7.55 2.66
N THR A 25 -9.03 -6.94 3.81
CA THR A 25 -8.71 -5.51 3.92
C THR A 25 -7.32 -5.31 4.47
N VAL A 26 -6.54 -4.47 3.79
CA VAL A 26 -5.23 -4.02 4.25
C VAL A 26 -5.18 -2.50 4.31
N ALA A 27 -4.34 -1.97 5.20
CA ALA A 27 -4.15 -0.54 5.37
C ALA A 27 -2.68 -0.14 5.22
N PHE A 28 -2.44 0.98 4.55
CA PHE A 28 -1.15 1.65 4.50
C PHE A 28 -1.25 3.01 5.17
N ILE A 29 -0.20 3.39 5.89
CA ILE A 29 -0.01 4.78 6.31
C ILE A 29 0.67 5.50 5.15
N MET A 30 0.00 6.50 4.58
CA MET A 30 0.47 7.27 3.43
C MET A 30 0.70 8.73 3.81
N ALA A 31 1.85 9.29 3.42
CA ALA A 31 2.05 10.72 3.41
C ALA A 31 1.35 11.35 2.19
N GLU A 32 0.98 12.63 2.29
CA GLU A 32 0.44 13.43 1.18
C GLU A 32 1.51 13.65 0.08
N ARG A 33 1.68 12.64 -0.78
CA ARG A 33 2.66 12.58 -1.87
C ARG A 33 2.01 11.95 -3.10
N LEU A 34 2.74 11.89 -4.21
CA LEU A 34 2.24 11.42 -5.51
C LEU A 34 1.48 10.08 -5.47
N THR A 35 1.91 9.11 -4.65
CA THR A 35 1.18 7.83 -4.51
C THR A 35 -0.22 8.02 -3.93
N HIS A 36 -0.37 8.87 -2.91
CA HIS A 36 -1.65 9.22 -2.31
C HIS A 36 -2.49 10.10 -3.24
N GLU A 37 -1.88 11.07 -3.91
CA GLU A 37 -2.58 11.93 -4.90
C GLU A 37 -3.18 11.12 -6.06
N ASN A 38 -2.42 10.18 -6.62
CA ASN A 38 -2.92 9.29 -7.66
C ASN A 38 -4.21 8.58 -7.22
N LEU A 39 -4.26 8.12 -5.97
CA LEU A 39 -5.38 7.40 -5.37
C LEU A 39 -6.63 8.25 -5.11
N LYS A 40 -6.54 9.58 -5.25
CA LYS A 40 -7.72 10.46 -5.24
C LYS A 40 -8.48 10.39 -6.57
N SER A 41 -7.77 10.12 -7.67
CA SER A 41 -8.34 10.07 -9.04
C SER A 41 -8.51 8.65 -9.59
N ASN A 42 -7.71 7.69 -9.11
CA ASN A 42 -7.72 6.30 -9.58
C ASN A 42 -7.50 5.36 -8.37
N PRO A 43 -8.49 4.54 -7.98
CA PRO A 43 -8.43 3.79 -6.73
C PRO A 43 -7.51 2.55 -6.80
N TRP A 44 -6.93 2.23 -7.95
CA TRP A 44 -6.20 0.99 -8.15
C TRP A 44 -4.72 1.10 -7.77
N ALA A 45 -4.22 0.07 -7.09
CA ALA A 45 -2.82 -0.06 -6.74
C ALA A 45 -2.33 -1.51 -6.88
N ALA A 46 -1.02 -1.66 -7.04
CA ALA A 46 -0.34 -2.95 -6.99
C ALA A 46 0.80 -2.92 -5.97
N TYR A 47 0.86 -3.90 -5.09
CA TYR A 47 1.89 -4.04 -4.08
C TYR A 47 2.71 -5.31 -4.32
N LEU A 48 4.03 -5.14 -4.41
CA LEU A 48 4.97 -6.25 -4.44
C LEU A 48 5.42 -6.54 -3.02
N PHE A 49 5.11 -7.74 -2.55
CA PHE A 49 5.67 -8.31 -1.33
C PHE A 49 6.76 -9.29 -1.70
N MET A 50 7.94 -9.13 -1.12
CA MET A 50 9.06 -10.05 -1.25
C MET A 50 9.40 -10.60 0.13
N GLU A 51 9.58 -11.91 0.21
CA GLU A 51 9.94 -12.60 1.44
C GLU A 51 11.41 -12.37 1.79
N ALA A 52 11.74 -12.45 3.07
CA ALA A 52 13.12 -12.46 3.52
C ALA A 52 13.77 -13.82 3.20
N GLY A 53 15.08 -13.85 2.98
CA GLY A 53 15.82 -15.09 2.73
C GLY A 53 16.44 -15.22 1.33
N GLY A 54 16.28 -14.20 0.47
CA GLY A 54 16.85 -14.18 -0.87
C GLY A 54 15.97 -14.86 -1.92
N GLY A 55 16.33 -14.69 -3.20
CA GLY A 55 15.53 -15.17 -4.32
C GLY A 55 14.30 -14.30 -4.62
N TRP A 56 13.35 -14.86 -5.37
CA TRP A 56 12.15 -14.15 -5.84
C TRP A 56 10.86 -14.75 -5.27
N SER A 57 10.89 -15.15 -4.01
CA SER A 57 9.71 -15.61 -3.28
C SER A 57 8.89 -14.43 -2.77
N GLY A 58 7.58 -14.48 -2.96
CA GLY A 58 6.69 -13.43 -2.52
C GLY A 58 5.38 -13.37 -3.31
N LYS A 59 4.70 -12.24 -3.23
CA LYS A 59 3.35 -12.03 -3.79
C LYS A 59 3.24 -10.70 -4.52
N ARG A 60 2.48 -10.69 -5.61
CA ARG A 60 1.87 -9.51 -6.23
C ARG A 60 0.45 -9.39 -5.70
N VAL A 61 0.17 -8.31 -4.99
CA VAL A 61 -1.14 -8.04 -4.40
C VAL A 61 -1.79 -6.90 -5.16
N TYR A 62 -2.96 -7.15 -5.73
CA TYR A 62 -3.75 -6.16 -6.44
C TYR A 62 -4.78 -5.59 -5.49
N LEU A 63 -4.89 -4.27 -5.48
CA LEU A 63 -5.56 -3.52 -4.43
C LEU A 63 -6.51 -2.48 -5.05
N LYS A 64 -7.65 -2.28 -4.39
CA LYS A 64 -8.56 -1.17 -4.69
C LYS A 64 -8.84 -0.38 -3.43
N LYS A 65 -8.59 0.94 -3.47
CA LYS A 65 -8.83 1.84 -2.35
C LYS A 65 -10.33 1.84 -1.99
N LEU A 66 -10.62 1.68 -0.71
CA LEU A 66 -11.96 1.70 -0.14
C LEU A 66 -12.27 3.07 0.46
N LYS A 67 -11.42 3.51 1.38
CA LYS A 67 -11.57 4.76 2.14
C LYS A 67 -10.22 5.22 2.68
N GLU A 68 -10.18 6.41 3.24
CA GLU A 68 -9.07 6.88 4.05
C GLU A 68 -9.56 7.71 5.22
N GLU A 69 -8.75 7.79 6.27
CA GLU A 69 -8.99 8.66 7.42
C GLU A 69 -7.68 9.21 7.98
N GLN A 70 -7.78 10.31 8.74
CA GLN A 70 -6.67 10.82 9.55
C GLN A 70 -6.96 10.47 11.01
N ASN A 71 -6.15 9.57 11.57
CA ASN A 71 -6.27 9.14 12.96
C ASN A 71 -4.86 8.91 13.52
N GLU A 72 -4.36 9.87 14.28
CA GLU A 72 -3.00 9.83 14.81
C GLU A 72 -2.82 8.73 15.87
N GLU A 73 -3.85 8.46 16.69
CA GLU A 73 -3.83 7.40 17.69
C GLU A 73 -3.68 6.03 17.02
N LEU A 74 -4.51 5.74 16.02
CA LEU A 74 -4.44 4.49 15.27
C LEU A 74 -3.13 4.38 14.47
N ILE A 75 -2.61 5.49 13.93
CA ILE A 75 -1.28 5.50 13.30
C ILE A 75 -0.21 5.06 14.30
N GLN A 76 -0.20 5.60 15.51
CA GLN A 76 0.78 5.22 16.54
C GLN A 76 0.66 3.75 16.94
N GLU A 77 -0.55 3.21 16.98
CA GLU A 77 -0.81 1.80 17.29
C GLU A 77 -0.28 0.84 16.20
N ILE A 78 -0.61 1.09 14.92
CA ILE A 78 -0.33 0.12 13.84
C ILE A 78 1.05 0.29 13.19
N CYS A 79 1.70 1.43 13.44
CA CYS A 79 2.95 1.79 12.79
C CYS A 79 4.15 1.12 13.45
N ARG A 80 4.64 0.04 12.84
CA ARG A 80 5.76 -0.77 13.35
C ARG A 80 7.11 -0.02 13.43
N LYS A 81 7.29 1.04 12.62
CA LYS A 81 8.52 1.85 12.55
C LYS A 81 8.15 3.31 12.29
N CYS A 82 7.76 4.02 13.34
CA CYS A 82 7.20 5.37 13.23
C CYS A 82 8.18 6.53 13.41
N ASP A 83 9.49 6.29 13.22
CA ASP A 83 10.44 7.41 13.13
C ASP A 83 10.38 8.05 11.74
N TYR A 84 9.41 8.96 11.59
CA TYR A 84 9.30 9.86 10.45
C TYR A 84 9.88 11.24 10.73
N SER A 85 10.56 11.44 11.87
CA SER A 85 11.10 12.74 12.28
C SER A 85 12.07 13.34 11.25
N ARG A 86 12.71 12.49 10.44
CA ARG A 86 13.63 12.87 9.38
C ARG A 86 12.96 13.29 8.07
N TYR A 87 11.64 13.12 7.95
CA TYR A 87 10.88 13.45 6.75
C TYR A 87 9.92 14.59 7.06
N ASP A 88 9.98 15.67 6.28
CA ASP A 88 8.97 16.73 6.33
C ASP A 88 7.64 16.20 5.75
N VAL A 89 6.77 15.70 6.63
CA VAL A 89 5.46 15.14 6.29
C VAL A 89 4.42 15.83 7.14
N LYS A 90 3.65 16.74 6.53
CA LYS A 90 2.58 17.48 7.19
C LYS A 90 1.38 16.61 7.53
N ASN A 91 0.93 15.79 6.57
CA ASN A 91 -0.29 15.01 6.68
C ASN A 91 0.00 13.53 6.44
N ARG A 92 -0.58 12.67 7.29
CA ARG A 92 -0.56 11.22 7.15
C ARG A 92 -1.99 10.69 7.18
N PHE A 93 -2.24 9.71 6.32
CA PHE A 93 -3.54 9.10 6.14
C PHE A 93 -3.43 7.59 6.31
N ILE A 94 -4.42 7.00 6.97
CA ILE A 94 -4.61 5.55 6.94
C ILE A 94 -5.48 5.27 5.73
N VAL A 95 -4.91 4.65 4.70
CA VAL A 95 -5.60 4.35 3.45
C VAL A 95 -5.90 2.86 3.40
N TYR A 96 -7.19 2.54 3.29
CA TYR A 96 -7.73 1.19 3.31
C TYR A 96 -7.92 0.68 1.90
N PHE A 97 -7.55 -0.58 1.67
CA PHE A 97 -7.71 -1.27 0.39
C PHE A 97 -8.35 -2.62 0.57
N SER A 98 -9.24 -2.98 -0.35
CA SER A 98 -9.61 -4.37 -0.58
C SER A 98 -8.50 -5.07 -1.37
N VAL A 99 -8.23 -6.32 -1.02
CA VAL A 99 -7.39 -7.23 -1.78
C VAL A 99 -8.24 -7.87 -2.88
N GLU A 100 -7.94 -7.53 -4.12
CA GLU A 100 -8.72 -7.92 -5.29
C GLU A 100 -8.17 -9.19 -5.95
N ASN A 101 -6.85 -9.36 -5.93
CA ASN A 101 -6.19 -10.56 -6.43
C ASN A 101 -4.81 -10.72 -5.79
N VAL A 102 -4.32 -11.95 -5.72
CA VAL A 102 -2.99 -12.32 -5.24
C VAL A 102 -2.35 -13.29 -6.21
N LEU A 103 -1.22 -12.89 -6.78
CA LEU A 103 -0.39 -13.74 -7.63
C LEU A 103 0.95 -14.03 -6.94
N PRO A 104 1.65 -15.11 -7.29
CA PRO A 104 3.06 -15.29 -6.96
C PRO A 104 3.88 -14.15 -7.54
N LEU A 105 5.02 -13.86 -6.90
CA LEU A 105 5.92 -12.80 -7.36
C LEU A 105 6.44 -13.05 -8.78
N ILE A 106 6.68 -14.32 -9.14
CA ILE A 106 7.08 -14.77 -10.48
C ILE A 106 6.08 -15.82 -11.00
N GLY A 107 5.75 -15.76 -12.29
CA GLY A 107 4.79 -16.66 -12.94
C GLY A 107 3.39 -16.05 -13.05
N SER A 108 2.39 -16.85 -13.41
CA SER A 108 1.04 -16.35 -13.73
C SER A 108 -0.11 -17.15 -13.12
N GLN A 109 0.15 -18.16 -12.29
CA GLN A 109 -0.91 -18.91 -11.62
C GLN A 109 -1.44 -18.13 -10.41
N GLU A 110 -2.76 -17.96 -10.30
CA GLU A 110 -3.41 -17.36 -9.12
C GLU A 110 -3.23 -18.24 -7.88
N VAL A 111 -3.01 -17.64 -6.71
CA VAL A 111 -3.01 -18.35 -5.41
C VAL A 111 -4.15 -17.76 -4.59
N LEU A 112 -5.27 -18.47 -4.53
CA LEU A 112 -6.38 -18.18 -3.61
C LEU A 112 -6.14 -18.89 -2.28
#